data_AF-A0A9P5U2F7-F1
#
_entry.id   AF-A0A9P5U2F7-F1
#
_cell.length_a   1.000
_cell.length_b   1.000
_cell.length_c   1.000
_cell.angle_alpha   90.00
_cell.angle_beta   90.00
_cell.angle_gamma   90.00
#
_symmetry.space_group_name_H-M   'P 1'
#
loop_
_entity.id
_entity.type
_entity.pdbx_description
1 polymer ?
#
loop_
_entity_poly.entity_id
_entity_poly.type
_entity_poly.pdbx_seq_one_letter_code
_entity_poly.pdbx_strand_id
1 'polypeptide(L)'
;MASHNFFENSSKFIIRDSEFSTVGRDLVVNQNHYYRDRARIEVAPGKQFPIIHMSDIYLLGTIARYEIQDSCGSVQVTRTVRTVKFKSDRLTMVTYEGPNAKEDFEDDVLRYSQTWSPNLAQLYGITEWNLPAMIFHDELIPYAYLFNSCISRPIAHAYLMYRYLVDSMQASLSRNRKRRMAIFPSQHWMQPASGLICLGPNGPRVFQIEYVEAETGSHEHWIPALTFQAYASDEAIVKHIENHFKTVECLVAQSAPRRHEGSTASTGLDITDTSTKLSFGFSLIAHC
;
A
#
# COMPACT_ATOMS: atom_id res chain seq x y z
N MET A 1 25.49 15.21 -34.57
CA MET A 1 24.98 15.00 -33.19
C MET A 1 23.82 14.03 -33.30
N ALA A 2 24.01 12.78 -32.89
CA ALA A 2 23.04 11.70 -33.08
C ALA A 2 22.04 11.66 -31.91
N SER A 3 20.75 11.55 -32.21
CA SER A 3 19.69 11.36 -31.22
C SER A 3 19.65 9.90 -30.78
N HIS A 4 19.83 9.65 -29.49
CA HIS A 4 19.58 8.34 -28.89
C HIS A 4 18.07 8.13 -28.72
N ASN A 5 17.51 7.19 -29.50
CA ASN A 5 16.15 6.70 -29.31
C ASN A 5 16.12 5.75 -28.10
N PHE A 6 15.28 6.07 -27.11
CA PHE A 6 15.23 5.37 -25.82
C PHE A 6 14.31 4.13 -25.82
N PHE A 7 13.74 3.75 -26.96
CA PHE A 7 12.75 2.65 -27.05
C PHE A 7 12.86 1.86 -28.36
N GLU A 8 14.01 1.24 -28.64
CA GLU A 8 14.14 0.35 -29.81
C GLU A 8 13.66 -1.10 -29.57
N ASN A 9 13.05 -1.39 -28.40
CA ASN A 9 12.59 -2.75 -28.04
C ASN A 9 11.12 -2.80 -27.57
N SER A 10 10.21 -1.97 -28.10
CA SER A 10 8.78 -2.19 -27.88
C SER A 10 8.25 -3.24 -28.87
N SER A 11 7.90 -4.41 -28.33
CA SER A 11 7.29 -5.49 -29.11
C SER A 11 6.01 -4.99 -29.79
N LYS A 12 6.02 -4.94 -31.13
CA LYS A 12 4.80 -4.83 -31.94
C LYS A 12 3.87 -5.98 -31.58
N PHE A 13 2.66 -5.68 -31.11
CA PHE A 13 1.56 -6.63 -31.17
C PHE A 13 0.44 -6.08 -32.03
N ILE A 14 -0.14 -6.96 -32.83
CA ILE A 14 -1.28 -6.71 -33.70
C ILE A 14 -2.44 -7.51 -33.11
N ILE A 15 -3.54 -6.83 -32.80
CA ILE A 15 -4.76 -7.47 -32.31
C ILE A 15 -5.53 -7.97 -33.54
N ARG A 16 -5.79 -9.28 -33.61
CA ARG A 16 -6.74 -9.88 -34.56
C ARG A 16 -7.77 -10.67 -33.76
N ASP A 17 -9.03 -10.55 -34.18
CA ASP A 17 -10.15 -11.41 -33.80
C ASP A 17 -10.71 -11.31 -32.36
N SER A 18 -10.68 -10.12 -31.75
CA SER A 18 -11.54 -9.74 -30.59
C SER A 18 -11.53 -10.67 -29.36
N GLU A 19 -10.53 -11.52 -29.19
CA GLU A 19 -10.29 -12.23 -27.93
C GLU A 19 -9.33 -11.42 -27.05
N PHE A 20 -9.84 -10.94 -25.91
CA PHE A 20 -9.01 -10.36 -24.87
C PHE A 20 -8.32 -11.49 -24.10
N SER A 21 -7.06 -11.77 -24.40
CA SER A 21 -6.18 -12.39 -23.42
C SER A 21 -5.94 -11.36 -22.31
N THR A 22 -6.36 -11.68 -21.09
CA THR A 22 -6.08 -10.92 -19.87
C THR A 22 -4.59 -10.62 -19.81
N VAL A 23 -4.17 -9.40 -20.16
CA VAL A 23 -2.82 -8.90 -19.82
C VAL A 23 -2.86 -8.38 -18.38
N GLY A 24 -3.34 -9.22 -17.47
CA GLY A 24 -2.69 -9.28 -16.18
C GLY A 24 -1.28 -9.76 -16.45
N ARG A 25 -0.31 -9.42 -15.59
CA ARG A 25 0.85 -10.30 -15.49
C ARG A 25 0.30 -11.67 -15.10
N ASP A 26 0.04 -12.50 -16.11
CA ASP A 26 0.08 -13.95 -16.01
C ASP A 26 1.49 -14.28 -15.51
N LEU A 27 1.66 -14.14 -14.20
CA LEU A 27 2.25 -15.23 -13.47
C LEU A 27 1.24 -16.39 -13.59
N VAL A 28 1.30 -17.02 -14.77
CA VAL A 28 1.59 -18.45 -14.82
C VAL A 28 2.47 -18.70 -13.60
N VAL A 29 2.15 -19.72 -12.82
CA VAL A 29 3.18 -20.42 -12.05
C VAL A 29 4.18 -20.92 -13.09
N ASN A 30 4.93 -19.99 -13.66
CA ASN A 30 6.05 -20.23 -14.52
C ASN A 30 6.99 -20.70 -13.45
N GLN A 31 7.05 -22.02 -13.34
CA GLN A 31 8.20 -22.71 -12.82
C GLN A 31 9.38 -22.21 -13.66
N ASN A 32 9.80 -20.98 -13.39
CA ASN A 32 11.00 -20.39 -13.92
C ASN A 32 12.07 -21.32 -13.39
N HIS A 33 12.54 -22.23 -14.25
CA HIS A 33 13.56 -23.22 -13.93
C HIS A 33 14.85 -22.55 -13.41
N TYR A 34 14.98 -21.23 -13.52
CA TYR A 34 16.00 -20.40 -12.88
C TYR A 34 15.94 -20.30 -11.34
N TYR A 35 14.81 -20.61 -10.70
CA TYR A 35 14.67 -20.49 -9.24
C TYR A 35 14.68 -21.84 -8.49
N ARG A 36 14.94 -22.96 -9.18
CA ARG A 36 14.85 -24.31 -8.59
C ARG A 36 16.00 -24.65 -7.64
N ASP A 37 17.16 -23.98 -7.79
CA ASP A 37 18.38 -24.30 -7.03
C ASP A 37 18.60 -23.44 -5.78
N ARG A 38 17.66 -22.56 -5.42
CA ARG A 38 17.79 -21.78 -4.18
C ARG A 38 17.25 -22.56 -2.99
N ALA A 39 17.99 -22.50 -1.88
CA ALA A 39 17.51 -22.96 -0.60
C ALA A 39 16.17 -22.27 -0.29
N ARG A 40 15.16 -23.10 -0.05
CA ARG A 40 13.82 -22.70 0.36
C ARG A 40 13.58 -23.24 1.74
N ILE A 41 12.98 -22.41 2.58
CA ILE A 41 12.57 -22.83 3.92
C ILE A 41 11.06 -22.68 4.03
N GLU A 42 10.46 -23.69 4.64
CA GLU A 42 9.07 -23.65 5.04
C GLU A 42 8.98 -22.88 6.36
N VAL A 43 8.39 -21.69 6.31
CA VAL A 43 8.19 -20.83 7.49
C VAL A 43 6.71 -20.79 7.89
N ALA A 44 5.82 -21.13 6.97
CA ALA A 44 4.41 -21.33 7.22
C ALA A 44 3.96 -22.64 6.54
N PRO A 45 2.97 -23.36 7.11
CA PRO A 45 2.54 -24.66 6.58
C PRO A 45 2.21 -24.62 5.09
N GLY A 46 2.94 -25.40 4.29
CA GLY A 46 2.77 -25.49 2.84
C GLY A 46 3.25 -24.26 2.04
N LYS A 47 3.98 -23.33 2.67
CA LYS A 47 4.51 -22.12 2.02
C LYS A 47 6.03 -22.06 2.16
N GLN A 48 6.70 -22.10 1.01
CA GLN A 48 8.15 -22.01 0.91
C GLN A 48 8.56 -20.66 0.30
N PHE A 49 9.54 -20.01 0.91
CA PHE A 49 10.10 -18.76 0.44
C PHE A 49 11.57 -18.92 0.07
N PRO A 50 12.06 -18.20 -0.97
CA PRO A 50 13.47 -18.18 -1.27
C PRO A 50 14.24 -17.50 -0.12
N ILE A 51 15.32 -18.14 0.30
CA ILE A 51 16.29 -17.52 1.21
C ILE A 51 17.16 -16.56 0.41
N ILE A 52 17.33 -15.36 0.94
CA ILE A 52 18.16 -14.30 0.38
C ILE A 52 19.24 -13.99 1.39
N HIS A 53 20.51 -14.14 0.99
CA HIS A 53 21.62 -13.81 1.86
C HIS A 53 21.73 -12.30 2.01
N MET A 54 21.96 -11.84 3.25
CA MET A 54 22.13 -10.40 3.52
C MET A 54 23.31 -9.78 2.77
N SER A 55 24.32 -10.58 2.40
CA SER A 55 25.45 -10.15 1.55
C SER A 55 25.04 -9.71 0.15
N ASP A 56 23.88 -10.16 -0.33
CA ASP A 56 23.37 -9.83 -1.68
C ASP A 56 22.50 -8.57 -1.69
N ILE A 57 22.29 -7.96 -0.52
CA ILE A 57 21.35 -6.85 -0.32
C ILE A 57 22.13 -5.58 0.01
N TYR A 58 21.88 -4.52 -0.75
CA TYR A 58 22.43 -3.19 -0.49
C TYR A 58 21.36 -2.32 0.16
N LEU A 59 21.63 -1.80 1.36
CA LEU A 59 20.71 -0.89 2.05
C LEU A 59 20.76 0.48 1.39
N LEU A 60 19.61 1.00 0.95
CA LEU A 60 19.52 2.32 0.31
C LEU A 60 19.01 3.40 1.27
N GLY A 61 18.10 3.05 2.18
CA GLY A 61 17.57 4.00 3.15
C GLY A 61 16.58 3.38 4.12
N THR A 62 16.36 4.07 5.23
CA THR A 62 15.34 3.70 6.22
C THR A 62 14.09 4.54 5.99
N ILE A 63 12.96 3.87 5.83
CA ILE A 63 11.65 4.49 5.67
C ILE A 63 11.02 4.73 7.05
N ALA A 64 11.07 3.73 7.92
CA ALA A 64 10.50 3.80 9.25
C ALA A 64 11.14 2.81 10.23
N ARG A 65 11.02 3.14 11.52
CA ARG A 65 11.49 2.31 12.64
C ARG A 65 10.42 2.30 13.73
N TYR A 66 10.12 1.13 14.28
CA TYR A 66 9.15 0.92 15.34
C TYR A 66 9.75 0.07 16.43
N GLU A 67 9.46 0.43 17.67
CA GLU A 67 9.86 -0.32 18.84
C GLU A 67 8.61 -0.83 19.53
N ILE A 68 8.57 -2.14 19.75
CA ILE A 68 7.55 -2.83 20.53
C ILE A 68 8.14 -3.02 21.91
N GLN A 69 7.54 -2.35 22.90
CA GLN A 69 7.96 -2.40 24.28
C GLN A 69 7.04 -3.33 25.09
N ASP A 70 7.59 -3.95 26.13
CA ASP A 70 6.80 -4.66 27.13
C ASP A 70 6.16 -3.71 28.15
N SER A 71 5.48 -4.27 29.16
CA SER A 71 4.85 -3.52 30.24
C SER A 71 5.83 -2.75 31.14
N CYS A 72 7.13 -3.07 31.10
CA CYS A 72 8.17 -2.35 31.86
C CYS A 72 8.91 -1.30 31.01
N GLY A 73 8.53 -1.14 29.75
CA GLY A 73 9.15 -0.19 28.82
C GLY A 73 10.41 -0.71 28.13
N SER A 74 10.77 -1.98 28.32
CA SER A 74 11.93 -2.58 27.64
C SER A 74 11.58 -2.94 26.20
N VAL A 75 12.45 -2.57 25.25
CA VAL A 75 12.27 -2.88 23.83
C VAL A 75 12.43 -4.38 23.59
N GLN A 76 11.34 -5.04 23.21
CA GLN A 76 11.30 -6.47 22.90
C GLN A 76 11.59 -6.73 21.43
N VAL A 77 11.09 -5.85 20.55
CA VAL A 77 11.33 -5.94 19.10
C VAL A 77 11.50 -4.54 18.52
N THR A 78 12.51 -4.37 17.70
CA THR A 78 12.64 -3.26 16.77
C THR A 78 12.35 -3.75 15.36
N ARG A 79 11.33 -3.18 14.72
CA ARG A 79 11.05 -3.38 13.29
C ARG A 79 11.59 -2.19 12.52
N THR A 80 12.42 -2.43 11.51
CA THR A 80 12.91 -1.37 10.61
C THR A 80 12.49 -1.65 9.18
N VAL A 81 11.73 -0.73 8.58
CA VAL A 81 11.36 -0.78 7.16
C VAL A 81 12.39 0.01 6.35
N ARG A 82 12.96 -0.61 5.34
CA ARG A 82 14.04 -0.08 4.52
C ARG A 82 13.74 -0.22 3.03
N THR A 83 14.26 0.71 2.25
CA THR A 83 14.47 0.50 0.82
C THR A 83 15.81 -0.21 0.65
N VAL A 84 15.81 -1.27 -0.14
CA VAL A 84 17.02 -2.02 -0.49
C VAL A 84 17.16 -2.17 -1.99
N LYS A 85 18.39 -2.42 -2.44
CA LYS A 85 18.68 -2.90 -3.78
C LYS A 85 19.06 -4.37 -3.69
N PHE A 86 18.39 -5.19 -4.49
CA PHE A 86 18.69 -6.59 -4.65
C PHE A 86 18.74 -6.88 -6.14
N LYS A 87 19.91 -7.33 -6.64
CA LYS A 87 20.22 -7.36 -8.07
C LYS A 87 20.02 -5.97 -8.72
N SER A 88 19.19 -5.88 -9.75
CA SER A 88 18.88 -4.63 -10.46
C SER A 88 17.63 -3.93 -9.91
N ASP A 89 16.92 -4.55 -8.97
CA ASP A 89 15.63 -4.07 -8.50
C ASP A 89 15.74 -3.36 -7.15
N ARG A 90 14.86 -2.38 -6.94
CA ARG A 90 14.64 -1.73 -5.65
C ARG A 90 13.42 -2.35 -4.99
N LEU A 91 13.57 -2.76 -3.73
CA LEU A 91 12.57 -3.51 -2.99
C LEU A 91 12.36 -2.91 -1.60
N THR A 92 11.23 -3.21 -0.98
CA THR A 92 11.00 -2.94 0.44
C THR A 92 11.44 -4.14 1.28
N MET A 93 12.20 -3.89 2.34
CA MET A 93 12.64 -4.88 3.31
C MET A 93 12.20 -4.48 4.72
N VAL A 94 11.83 -5.45 5.54
CA VAL A 94 11.53 -5.26 6.97
C VAL A 94 12.48 -6.13 7.78
N THR A 95 13.32 -5.55 8.62
CA THR A 95 14.22 -6.27 9.52
C THR A 95 13.69 -6.26 10.95
N TYR A 96 14.00 -7.32 11.70
CA TYR A 96 13.57 -7.51 13.07
C TYR A 96 14.79 -7.70 13.98
N GLU A 97 14.87 -6.91 15.04
CA GLU A 97 15.96 -6.94 16.03
C GLU A 97 15.37 -7.01 17.45
N GLY A 98 16.04 -7.69 18.38
CA GLY A 98 15.61 -7.78 19.79
C GLY A 98 15.23 -9.19 20.24
N PRO A 99 14.97 -9.38 21.56
CA PRO A 99 14.72 -10.69 22.16
C PRO A 99 13.58 -11.47 21.50
N ASN A 100 12.50 -10.80 21.10
CA ASN A 100 11.31 -11.45 20.52
C ASN A 100 11.23 -11.29 18.99
N ALA A 101 12.34 -10.87 18.35
CA ALA A 101 12.36 -10.59 16.91
C ALA A 101 11.95 -11.79 16.04
N LYS A 102 12.30 -13.01 16.48
CA LYS A 102 12.00 -14.24 15.75
C LYS A 102 10.50 -14.53 15.70
N GLU A 103 9.84 -14.53 16.85
CA GLU A 103 8.39 -14.78 16.97
C GLU A 103 7.60 -13.74 16.15
N ASP A 104 7.98 -12.48 16.28
CA ASP A 104 7.34 -11.36 15.61
C ASP A 104 7.52 -11.39 14.08
N PHE A 105 8.68 -11.86 13.62
CA PHE A 105 8.95 -12.15 12.22
C PHE A 105 8.10 -13.31 11.68
N GLU A 106 8.03 -14.44 12.41
CA GLU A 106 7.25 -15.62 12.00
C GLU A 106 5.76 -15.27 11.87
N ASP A 107 5.23 -14.48 12.80
CA ASP A 107 3.86 -13.98 12.77
C ASP A 107 3.57 -13.10 11.54
N ASP A 108 4.51 -12.23 11.18
CA ASP A 108 4.40 -11.39 9.99
C ASP A 108 4.54 -12.22 8.69
N VAL A 109 5.46 -13.18 8.63
CA VAL A 109 5.59 -14.09 7.48
C VAL A 109 4.30 -14.89 7.28
N LEU A 110 3.72 -15.40 8.37
CA LEU A 110 2.43 -16.08 8.31
C LEU A 110 1.33 -15.15 7.76
N ARG A 111 1.31 -13.89 8.19
CA ARG A 111 0.34 -12.90 7.72
C ARG A 111 0.46 -12.59 6.22
N TYR A 112 1.68 -12.42 5.71
CA TYR A 112 1.91 -12.09 4.29
C TYR A 112 1.94 -13.31 3.36
N SER A 113 1.95 -14.53 3.89
CA SER A 113 1.94 -15.78 3.10
C SER A 113 0.54 -16.35 2.81
N GLN A 114 -0.50 -15.89 3.52
CA GLN A 114 -1.83 -16.49 3.52
C GLN A 114 -2.60 -16.32 2.20
N THR A 115 -2.54 -15.14 1.58
CA THR A 115 -3.38 -14.82 0.40
C THR A 115 -2.64 -13.90 -0.57
N TRP A 116 -2.62 -14.26 -1.85
CA TRP A 116 -2.23 -13.35 -2.91
C TRP A 116 -3.38 -12.38 -3.19
N SER A 117 -3.11 -11.08 -3.13
CA SER A 117 -4.06 -10.03 -3.47
C SER A 117 -3.29 -8.80 -3.95
N PRO A 118 -3.74 -8.11 -5.01
CA PRO A 118 -3.13 -6.86 -5.45
C PRO A 118 -3.21 -5.76 -4.40
N ASN A 119 -4.13 -5.86 -3.43
CA ASN A 119 -4.28 -4.92 -2.33
C ASN A 119 -3.48 -5.33 -1.07
N LEU A 120 -2.62 -6.34 -1.16
CA LEU A 120 -1.69 -6.73 -0.10
C LEU A 120 -0.26 -6.74 -0.64
N ALA A 121 0.68 -6.21 0.14
CA ALA A 121 2.10 -6.29 -0.15
C ALA A 121 2.54 -7.76 -0.30
N GLN A 122 3.15 -8.08 -1.44
CA GLN A 122 3.50 -9.45 -1.78
C GLN A 122 4.92 -9.81 -1.31
N LEU A 123 5.04 -10.86 -0.51
CA LEU A 123 6.31 -11.35 -0.01
C LEU A 123 7.10 -12.01 -1.15
N TYR A 124 8.29 -11.50 -1.42
CA TYR A 124 9.23 -12.04 -2.40
C TYR A 124 10.12 -13.12 -1.81
N GLY A 125 10.65 -12.87 -0.61
CA GLY A 125 11.59 -13.78 0.05
C GLY A 125 11.90 -13.34 1.47
N ILE A 126 12.76 -14.11 2.11
CA ILE A 126 13.17 -13.87 3.50
C ILE A 126 14.68 -14.06 3.66
N THR A 127 15.23 -13.58 4.76
CA THR A 127 16.64 -13.78 5.12
C THR A 127 16.80 -14.83 6.22
N GLU A 128 18.05 -15.21 6.49
CA GLU A 128 18.40 -16.14 7.56
C GLU A 128 18.22 -15.53 8.97
N TRP A 129 18.12 -16.41 9.97
CA TRP A 129 17.70 -16.10 11.34
C TRP A 129 18.61 -15.18 12.15
N ASN A 130 19.86 -14.95 11.74
CA ASN A 130 20.77 -14.06 12.48
C ASN A 130 20.29 -12.60 12.46
N LEU A 131 19.59 -12.21 11.41
CA LEU A 131 18.87 -10.95 11.29
C LEU A 131 17.66 -11.21 10.39
N PRO A 132 16.55 -11.72 10.97
CA PRO A 132 15.41 -12.13 10.19
C PRO A 132 14.80 -10.91 9.52
N ALA A 133 14.48 -11.07 8.24
CA ALA A 133 13.92 -10.01 7.42
C ALA A 133 12.98 -10.56 6.36
N MET A 134 11.93 -9.80 6.09
CA MET A 134 11.02 -10.02 4.97
C MET A 134 11.37 -9.07 3.84
N ILE A 135 11.31 -9.55 2.61
CA ILE A 135 11.57 -8.76 1.41
C ILE A 135 10.34 -8.84 0.52
N PHE A 136 9.83 -7.70 0.08
CA PHE A 136 8.64 -7.57 -0.75
C PHE A 136 9.02 -7.40 -2.23
N HIS A 137 8.08 -7.73 -3.13
CA HIS A 137 8.30 -7.67 -4.59
C HIS A 137 8.50 -6.25 -5.15
N ASP A 138 7.98 -5.23 -4.48
CA ASP A 138 8.01 -3.84 -4.96
C ASP A 138 8.74 -2.93 -3.95
N GLU A 139 9.31 -1.82 -4.44
CA GLU A 139 9.64 -0.65 -3.61
C GLU A 139 8.34 0.07 -3.23
N LEU A 140 7.74 -0.33 -2.12
CA LEU A 140 6.51 0.25 -1.61
C LEU A 140 6.74 1.70 -1.16
N ILE A 141 5.83 2.59 -1.56
CA ILE A 141 5.85 3.99 -1.17
C ILE A 141 4.87 4.20 -0.02
N PRO A 142 5.30 4.72 1.14
CA PRO A 142 4.37 5.03 2.22
C PRO A 142 3.26 5.96 1.77
N TYR A 143 2.04 5.61 2.12
CA TYR A 143 0.90 6.49 1.90
C TYR A 143 1.08 7.85 2.60
N ALA A 144 1.75 7.87 3.76
CA ALA A 144 2.06 9.11 4.47
C ALA A 144 2.90 10.10 3.64
N TYR A 145 3.83 9.60 2.83
CA TYR A 145 4.64 10.47 1.97
C TYR A 145 3.82 11.05 0.83
N LEU A 146 2.96 10.22 0.23
CA LEU A 146 2.02 10.67 -0.80
C LEU A 146 1.06 11.72 -0.26
N PHE A 147 0.44 11.45 0.89
CA PHE A 147 -0.47 12.36 1.56
C PHE A 147 0.15 13.74 1.78
N ASN A 148 1.32 13.78 2.41
CA ASN A 148 2.03 15.02 2.67
C ASN A 148 2.44 15.75 1.38
N SER A 149 2.78 15.02 0.32
CA SER A 149 3.13 15.63 -0.98
C SER A 149 1.92 16.16 -1.75
N CYS A 150 0.73 15.61 -1.49
CA CYS A 150 -0.51 15.97 -2.21
C CYS A 150 -1.34 17.01 -1.46
N ILE A 151 -1.17 17.20 -0.15
CA ILE A 151 -2.07 18.05 0.67
C ILE A 151 -2.22 19.49 0.17
N SER A 152 -1.16 20.06 -0.43
CA SER A 152 -1.17 21.42 -1.00
C SER A 152 -1.72 21.49 -2.43
N ARG A 153 -2.06 20.35 -3.04
CA ARG A 153 -2.55 20.20 -4.41
C ARG A 153 -3.96 19.60 -4.39
N PRO A 154 -5.01 20.44 -4.38
CA PRO A 154 -6.38 19.99 -4.09
C PRO A 154 -6.87 18.81 -4.95
N ILE A 155 -6.55 18.83 -6.25
CA ILE A 155 -6.99 17.78 -7.18
C ILE A 155 -6.25 16.46 -6.89
N ALA A 156 -4.92 16.51 -6.74
CA ALA A 156 -4.12 15.33 -6.38
C ALA A 156 -4.53 14.76 -5.01
N HIS A 157 -4.77 15.63 -4.04
CA HIS A 157 -5.25 15.23 -2.71
C HIS A 157 -6.62 14.54 -2.78
N ALA A 158 -7.60 15.14 -3.48
CA ALA A 158 -8.93 14.56 -3.63
C ALA A 158 -8.89 13.18 -4.29
N TYR A 159 -8.13 13.03 -5.37
CA TYR A 159 -7.98 11.74 -6.03
C TYR A 159 -7.22 10.72 -5.16
N LEU A 160 -6.19 11.14 -4.42
CA LEU A 160 -5.48 10.27 -3.48
C LEU A 160 -6.41 9.77 -2.36
N MET A 161 -7.27 10.65 -1.81
CA MET A 161 -8.27 10.28 -0.81
C MET A 161 -9.26 9.27 -1.36
N TYR A 162 -9.77 9.50 -2.57
CA TYR A 162 -10.64 8.54 -3.25
C TYR A 162 -9.98 7.16 -3.36
N ARG A 163 -8.74 7.11 -3.86
CA ARG A 163 -7.99 5.85 -3.97
C ARG A 163 -7.78 5.21 -2.61
N TYR A 164 -7.42 5.98 -1.60
CA TYR A 164 -7.26 5.48 -0.25
C TYR A 164 -8.54 4.79 0.23
N LEU A 165 -9.71 5.41 0.08
CA LEU A 165 -10.98 4.80 0.49
C LEU A 165 -11.25 3.48 -0.25
N VAL A 166 -11.23 3.51 -1.59
CA VAL A 166 -11.59 2.36 -2.42
C VAL A 166 -10.61 1.21 -2.23
N ASP A 167 -9.31 1.49 -2.26
CA ASP A 167 -8.28 0.46 -2.17
C ASP A 167 -8.13 -0.11 -0.76
N SER A 168 -8.27 0.72 0.27
CA SER A 168 -8.23 0.24 1.67
C SER A 168 -9.40 -0.68 1.98
N MET A 169 -10.58 -0.37 1.42
CA MET A 169 -11.74 -1.25 1.51
C MET A 169 -11.45 -2.61 0.85
N GLN A 170 -10.92 -2.64 -0.38
CA GLN A 170 -10.55 -3.89 -1.06
C GLN A 170 -9.46 -4.68 -0.30
N ALA A 171 -8.49 -3.97 0.27
CA ALA A 171 -7.45 -4.58 1.08
C ALA A 171 -8.01 -5.21 2.36
N SER A 172 -8.99 -4.57 2.99
CA SER A 172 -9.67 -5.10 4.18
C SER A 172 -10.45 -6.39 3.88
N LEU A 173 -11.07 -6.47 2.68
CA LEU A 173 -11.79 -7.67 2.23
C LEU A 173 -10.84 -8.82 1.88
N SER A 174 -9.62 -8.50 1.44
CA SER A 174 -8.59 -9.49 1.12
C SER A 174 -8.00 -10.18 2.37
N ARG A 175 -8.25 -9.65 3.58
CA ARG A 175 -7.84 -10.28 4.84
C ARG A 175 -8.83 -11.33 5.30
N ASN A 176 -8.31 -12.37 5.95
CA ASN A 176 -9.13 -13.42 6.54
C ASN A 176 -10.08 -12.85 7.61
N ARG A 177 -11.39 -13.01 7.42
CA ARG A 177 -12.48 -12.41 8.23
C ARG A 177 -12.37 -12.65 9.75
N LYS A 178 -11.63 -13.67 10.17
CA LYS A 178 -11.50 -14.07 11.59
C LYS A 178 -10.62 -13.13 12.43
N ARG A 179 -9.83 -12.25 11.82
CA ARG A 179 -9.02 -11.25 12.53
C ARG A 179 -9.37 -9.85 12.04
N ARG A 180 -10.48 -9.28 12.53
CA ARG A 180 -10.80 -7.85 12.39
C ARG A 180 -9.83 -7.02 13.23
N MET A 181 -8.57 -6.97 12.81
CA MET A 181 -7.63 -5.99 13.36
C MET A 181 -7.93 -4.62 12.75
N ALA A 182 -7.87 -3.57 13.57
CA ALA A 182 -7.88 -2.20 13.08
C ALA A 182 -6.76 -2.04 12.04
N ILE A 183 -7.13 -1.55 10.86
CA ILE A 183 -6.17 -1.16 9.84
C ILE A 183 -5.76 0.27 10.15
N PHE A 184 -4.47 0.46 10.38
CA PHE A 184 -3.94 1.78 10.69
C PHE A 184 -3.55 2.50 9.39
N PRO A 185 -3.72 3.83 9.29
CA PRO A 185 -3.22 4.60 8.16
C PRO A 185 -1.74 4.34 7.83
N SER A 186 -0.93 4.06 8.85
CA SER A 186 0.48 3.66 8.71
C SER A 186 0.70 2.36 7.93
N GLN A 187 -0.29 1.49 7.82
CA GLN A 187 -0.19 0.23 7.08
C GLN A 187 -0.50 0.36 5.60
N HIS A 188 -0.84 1.56 5.11
CA HIS A 188 -1.15 1.77 3.70
C HIS A 188 0.10 2.20 2.92
N TRP A 189 0.27 1.56 1.77
CA TRP A 189 1.39 1.78 0.86
C TRP A 189 0.90 1.80 -0.57
N MET A 190 1.54 2.59 -1.42
CA MET A 190 1.31 2.54 -2.86
C MET A 190 2.33 1.62 -3.52
N GLN A 191 1.83 0.75 -4.40
CA GLN A 191 2.66 0.03 -5.35
C GLN A 191 2.96 0.96 -6.53
N PRO A 192 4.22 1.31 -6.82
CA PRO A 192 4.52 2.35 -7.83
C PRO A 192 4.03 1.98 -9.23
N ALA A 193 4.17 0.71 -9.60
CA ALA A 193 3.86 0.21 -10.94
C ALA A 193 2.35 0.16 -11.23
N SER A 194 1.55 -0.28 -10.26
CA SER A 194 0.09 -0.39 -10.42
C SER A 194 -0.65 0.88 -10.00
N GLY A 195 -0.06 1.71 -9.13
CA GLY A 195 -0.73 2.84 -8.52
C GLY A 195 -1.71 2.47 -7.41
N LEU A 196 -1.90 1.18 -7.15
CA LEU A 196 -2.83 0.69 -6.14
C LEU A 196 -2.30 0.99 -4.75
N ILE A 197 -3.21 1.40 -3.86
CA ILE A 197 -2.93 1.38 -2.43
C ILE A 197 -3.17 -0.06 -1.92
N CYS A 198 -2.24 -0.53 -1.09
CA CYS A 198 -2.22 -1.87 -0.55
C CYS A 198 -1.89 -1.82 0.95
N LEU A 199 -2.18 -2.91 1.65
CA LEU A 199 -1.71 -3.11 3.02
C LEU A 199 -0.31 -3.69 2.99
N GLY A 200 0.59 -3.03 3.70
CA GLY A 200 1.97 -3.44 3.87
C GLY A 200 2.41 -3.34 5.33
N PRO A 201 3.73 -3.39 5.58
CA PRO A 201 4.27 -3.30 6.93
C PRO A 201 3.90 -1.98 7.60
N ASN A 202 4.12 -1.84 8.90
CA ASN A 202 3.89 -0.54 9.54
C ASN A 202 4.87 0.50 8.94
N GLY A 203 4.32 1.56 8.37
CA GLY A 203 5.01 2.70 7.77
C GLY A 203 4.71 4.01 8.50
N PRO A 204 5.33 5.12 8.09
CA PRO A 204 5.22 6.41 8.78
C PRO A 204 3.76 6.77 9.09
N ARG A 205 3.53 7.34 10.28
CA ARG A 205 2.17 7.68 10.71
C ARG A 205 1.65 8.90 9.96
N VAL A 206 0.34 8.90 9.69
CA VAL A 206 -0.41 10.08 9.25
C VAL A 206 -1.31 10.50 10.40
N PHE A 207 -1.13 11.72 10.91
CA PHE A 207 -1.88 12.21 12.08
C PHE A 207 -3.25 12.83 11.74
N GLN A 208 -3.58 12.95 10.45
CA GLN A 208 -4.73 13.73 9.97
C GLN A 208 -5.84 12.89 9.33
N ILE A 209 -5.73 11.56 9.33
CA ILE A 209 -6.70 10.70 8.63
C ILE A 209 -7.53 9.94 9.65
N GLU A 210 -8.83 10.21 9.63
CA GLU A 210 -9.83 9.44 10.37
C GLU A 210 -9.93 8.02 9.80
N TYR A 211 -10.21 7.04 10.67
CA TYR A 211 -10.35 5.64 10.30
C TYR A 211 -11.49 5.47 9.29
N VAL A 212 -11.26 4.66 8.26
CA VAL A 212 -12.29 4.31 7.29
C VAL A 212 -12.93 3.02 7.77
N GLU A 213 -14.16 3.10 8.28
CA GLU A 213 -14.97 1.91 8.44
C GLU A 213 -15.49 1.49 7.07
N ALA A 214 -15.18 0.24 6.68
CA ALA A 214 -15.57 -0.30 5.39
C ALA A 214 -17.08 -0.54 5.34
N GLU A 215 -17.85 0.45 4.86
CA GLU A 215 -19.23 0.18 4.44
C GLU A 215 -19.20 -0.58 3.10
N THR A 216 -19.88 -1.72 3.05
CA THR A 216 -20.05 -2.54 1.84
C THR A 216 -21.01 -1.89 0.86
N GLY A 217 -20.63 -0.75 0.29
CA GLY A 217 -21.29 -0.19 -0.89
C GLY A 217 -20.94 -1.02 -2.13
N SER A 218 -21.93 -1.32 -2.96
CA SER A 218 -21.74 -1.89 -4.29
C SER A 218 -21.07 -0.86 -5.20
N HIS A 219 -19.73 -0.76 -5.17
CA HIS A 219 -19.01 0.07 -6.12
C HIS A 219 -19.09 -0.59 -7.50
N GLU A 220 -19.95 -0.04 -8.36
CA GLU A 220 -20.33 -0.69 -9.60
C GLU A 220 -19.24 -0.71 -10.67
N HIS A 221 -18.17 0.09 -10.65
CA HIS A 221 -17.20 0.11 -11.76
C HIS A 221 -15.75 0.18 -11.24
N TRP A 222 -14.91 -0.75 -11.69
CA TRP A 222 -13.47 -0.78 -11.41
C TRP A 222 -12.78 0.37 -12.15
N ILE A 223 -12.42 1.44 -11.43
CA ILE A 223 -11.64 2.56 -11.98
C ILE A 223 -10.14 2.20 -11.91
N PRO A 224 -9.41 2.19 -13.04
CA PRO A 224 -7.98 1.90 -13.03
C PRO A 224 -7.22 2.93 -12.18
N ALA A 225 -6.19 2.50 -11.46
CA ALA A 225 -5.37 3.42 -10.67
C ALA A 225 -4.38 4.18 -11.55
N LEU A 226 -4.10 5.43 -11.17
CA LEU A 226 -2.97 6.19 -11.70
C LEU A 226 -1.66 5.66 -11.11
N THR A 227 -0.64 5.50 -11.95
CA THR A 227 0.71 5.17 -11.48
C THR A 227 1.25 6.25 -10.56
N PHE A 228 2.24 5.90 -9.74
CA PHE A 228 2.86 6.85 -8.80
C PHE A 228 3.35 8.12 -9.51
N GLN A 229 3.97 8.00 -10.69
CA GLN A 229 4.50 9.14 -11.43
C GLN A 229 3.42 10.10 -11.94
N ALA A 230 2.20 9.61 -12.21
CA ALA A 230 1.10 10.44 -12.66
C ALA A 230 0.62 11.43 -11.59
N TYR A 231 0.85 11.13 -10.30
CA TYR A 231 0.58 12.08 -9.21
C TYR A 231 1.44 13.35 -9.28
N ALA A 232 2.49 13.40 -10.11
CA ALA A 232 3.29 14.61 -10.32
C ALA A 232 2.59 15.66 -11.21
N SER A 233 1.51 15.32 -11.91
CA SER A 233 0.83 16.23 -12.85
C SER A 233 -0.67 16.33 -12.56
N ASP A 234 -1.14 17.52 -12.17
CA ASP A 234 -2.58 17.76 -11.98
C ASP A 234 -3.35 17.57 -13.29
N GLU A 235 -2.76 17.92 -14.45
CA GLU A 235 -3.39 17.70 -15.76
C GLU A 235 -3.63 16.20 -16.03
N ALA A 236 -2.65 15.34 -15.70
CA ALA A 236 -2.81 13.90 -15.85
C ALA A 236 -3.92 13.36 -14.94
N ILE A 237 -4.04 13.90 -13.72
CA ILE A 237 -5.08 13.51 -12.76
C ILE A 237 -6.46 13.99 -13.23
N VAL A 238 -6.59 15.25 -13.66
CA VAL A 238 -7.84 15.80 -14.20
C VAL A 238 -8.32 14.97 -15.38
N LYS A 239 -7.45 14.75 -16.37
CA LYS A 239 -7.78 13.94 -17.55
C LYS A 239 -8.24 12.53 -17.17
N HIS A 240 -7.58 11.93 -16.18
CA HIS A 240 -7.99 10.63 -15.66
C HIS A 240 -9.38 10.68 -15.00
N ILE A 241 -9.65 11.72 -14.19
CA ILE A 241 -10.96 11.92 -13.58
C ILE A 241 -12.03 12.08 -14.67
N GLU A 242 -11.82 12.93 -15.66
CA GLU A 242 -12.76 13.17 -16.77
C GLU A 242 -13.05 11.90 -17.58
N ASN A 243 -12.05 11.04 -17.76
CA ASN A 243 -12.22 9.78 -18.51
C ASN A 243 -13.01 8.71 -17.76
N HIS A 244 -13.08 8.79 -16.43
CA HIS A 244 -13.60 7.70 -15.58
C HIS A 244 -14.75 8.09 -14.67
N PHE A 245 -14.97 9.38 -14.43
CA PHE A 245 -16.05 9.91 -13.61
C PHE A 245 -17.00 10.73 -14.49
N LYS A 246 -18.30 10.56 -14.27
CA LYS A 246 -19.32 11.34 -15.00
C LYS A 246 -19.21 12.83 -14.68
N THR A 247 -18.88 13.17 -13.43
CA THR A 247 -18.66 14.55 -12.97
C THR A 247 -17.64 14.60 -11.81
N VAL A 248 -17.09 15.77 -11.51
CA VAL A 248 -16.18 15.98 -10.37
C VAL A 248 -16.92 15.80 -9.04
N GLU A 249 -18.19 16.16 -8.96
CA GLU A 249 -19.02 15.94 -7.77
C GLU A 249 -19.15 14.45 -7.46
N CYS A 250 -19.15 13.57 -8.48
CA CYS A 250 -19.17 12.12 -8.26
C CYS A 250 -17.89 11.65 -7.53
N LEU A 251 -16.73 12.22 -7.86
CA LEU A 251 -15.47 11.96 -7.15
C LEU A 251 -15.54 12.47 -5.71
N VAL A 252 -15.97 13.71 -5.51
CA VAL A 252 -16.05 14.34 -4.17
C VAL A 252 -17.01 13.57 -3.27
N ALA A 253 -18.18 13.18 -3.78
CA ALA A 253 -19.17 12.38 -3.03
C ALA A 253 -18.63 11.00 -2.62
N GLN A 254 -17.75 10.40 -3.42
CA GLN A 254 -17.09 9.13 -3.11
C GLN A 254 -15.84 9.31 -2.22
N SER A 255 -15.32 10.53 -2.10
CA SER A 255 -14.13 10.86 -1.31
C SER A 255 -14.45 11.33 0.10
N ALA A 256 -15.71 11.67 0.38
CA ALA A 256 -16.14 12.15 1.68
C ALA A 256 -16.35 10.97 2.65
N PRO A 257 -15.72 10.99 3.84
CA PRO A 257 -16.07 10.04 4.90
C PRO A 257 -17.55 10.19 5.23
N ARG A 258 -18.32 9.10 5.13
CA ARG A 258 -19.71 9.12 5.58
C ARG A 258 -19.71 9.16 7.10
N ARG A 259 -20.14 10.28 7.67
CA ARG A 259 -20.41 10.35 9.10
C ARG A 259 -21.66 9.53 9.38
N HIS A 260 -21.54 8.52 10.25
CA HIS A 260 -22.70 7.84 10.81
C HIS A 260 -23.47 8.82 11.71
N GLU A 261 -24.49 9.48 11.15
CA GLU A 261 -25.54 10.10 11.95
C GLU A 261 -26.46 8.99 12.48
N GLY A 262 -26.05 8.33 13.57
CA GLY A 262 -26.83 7.22 14.10
C GLY A 262 -26.20 6.44 15.23
N SER A 263 -25.92 7.08 16.37
CA SER A 263 -25.88 6.39 17.67
C SER A 263 -25.99 7.38 18.82
N THR A 264 -27.19 7.94 19.03
CA THR A 264 -27.55 8.52 20.33
C THR A 264 -27.84 7.39 21.31
N ALA A 265 -26.79 6.82 21.90
CA ALA A 265 -26.91 6.17 23.21
C ALA A 265 -26.41 7.19 24.24
N SER A 266 -27.35 7.82 24.92
CA SER A 266 -27.05 8.74 26.02
C SER A 266 -26.43 7.98 27.18
N THR A 267 -25.15 8.18 27.42
CA THR A 267 -24.58 8.09 28.77
C THR A 267 -24.02 9.45 29.08
N GLY A 268 -24.75 10.18 29.92
CA GLY A 268 -24.34 11.48 30.41
C GLY A 268 -23.05 11.36 31.20
N LEU A 269 -22.02 12.07 30.73
CA LEU A 269 -20.99 12.62 31.59
C LEU A 269 -20.74 14.04 31.10
N ASP A 270 -21.16 15.00 31.91
CA ASP A 270 -20.85 16.42 31.77
C ASP A 270 -19.33 16.60 31.83
N ILE A 271 -18.75 17.06 30.72
CA ILE A 271 -17.49 17.82 30.75
C ILE A 271 -17.67 18.99 29.79
N THR A 272 -17.73 20.17 30.38
CA THR A 272 -17.59 21.46 29.73
C THR A 272 -16.25 21.55 29.00
N ASP A 273 -16.30 22.05 27.77
CA ASP A 273 -15.47 23.17 27.26
C ASP A 273 -14.77 22.95 25.89
N THR A 274 -14.78 24.04 25.13
CA THR A 274 -14.09 24.37 23.88
C THR A 274 -14.58 23.77 22.56
N SER A 275 -15.63 24.42 22.03
CA SER A 275 -15.96 24.48 20.61
C SER A 275 -14.75 24.93 19.77
N THR A 276 -14.10 23.99 19.09
CA THR A 276 -13.29 24.28 17.89
C THR A 276 -14.08 23.82 16.68
N LYS A 277 -14.85 24.74 16.08
CA LYS A 277 -15.47 24.56 14.75
C LYS A 277 -14.35 24.50 13.71
N LEU A 278 -13.98 23.30 13.26
CA LEU A 278 -13.22 23.14 12.02
C LEU A 278 -14.20 23.11 10.84
N SER A 279 -14.41 24.28 10.25
CA SER A 279 -15.07 24.40 8.95
C SER A 279 -14.12 23.89 7.86
N PHE A 280 -14.46 22.80 7.19
CA PHE A 280 -13.83 22.44 5.92
C PHE A 280 -14.29 23.44 4.85
N GLY A 281 -13.49 24.47 4.61
CA GLY A 281 -13.69 25.41 3.53
C GLY A 281 -13.16 24.83 2.22
N PHE A 282 -13.98 24.07 1.50
CA PHE A 282 -13.80 23.92 0.06
C PHE A 282 -14.36 25.18 -0.61
N SER A 283 -13.52 26.22 -0.74
CA SER A 283 -13.81 27.33 -1.65
C SER A 283 -13.17 27.00 -2.99
N LEU A 284 -13.95 26.39 -3.87
CA LEU A 284 -13.62 26.33 -5.29
C LEU A 284 -13.93 27.71 -5.86
N ILE A 285 -12.90 28.54 -6.08
CA ILE A 285 -13.05 29.79 -6.81
C ILE A 285 -13.26 29.41 -8.28
N ALA A 286 -14.51 29.36 -8.70
CA ALA A 286 -14.88 29.45 -10.10
C ALA A 286 -14.77 30.93 -10.51
N HIS A 287 -13.83 31.25 -11.39
CA HIS A 287 -13.91 32.45 -12.20
C HIS A 287 -13.65 32.09 -13.65
N CYS A 288 -14.69 32.29 -14.46
CA CYS A 288 -14.58 32.64 -15.86
C CYS A 288 -13.79 33.94 -16.03
#